data_AF-A0A9E1B7S9-F1
#
_entry.id   AF-A0A9E1B7S9-F1
#
_cell.length_a   1.000
_cell.length_b   1.000
_cell.length_c   1.000
_cell.angle_alpha   90.00
_cell.angle_beta   90.00
_cell.angle_gamma   90.00
#
_symmetry.space_group_name_H-M   'P 1'
#
loop_
_entity.id
_entity.type
_entity.pdbx_description
1 polymer ?
#
loop_
_entity_poly.entity_id
_entity_poly.type
_entity_poly.pdbx_seq_one_letter_code
_entity_poly.pdbx_strand_id
1 'polypeptide(L)'
;ASIKGLPKHDIVLASRSVGLFDIKKLCKFAKKYVVMTSFLPDHPSLKDIWQDFLKGIKDKKEAGLSDRRFGYNFIFNIAYDMGANPNLKIIDTIYERDFASLEEAFSYFRFVGEIAPQKEEIYKENVKSYLTKTKSGFKFKRATKSYLIWWDVREMKFE
;
A
#
# COMPACT_ATOMS: atom_id res chain seq x y z
N ALA A 1 -1.93 -9.71 -18.76
CA ALA A 1 -1.14 -10.81 -19.36
C ALA A 1 -1.28 -12.08 -18.51
N SER A 2 -1.64 -13.21 -19.12
CA SER A 2 -1.70 -14.51 -18.45
C SER A 2 -0.28 -15.02 -18.19
N ILE A 3 0.18 -14.99 -16.94
CA ILE A 3 1.50 -15.52 -16.56
C ILE A 3 1.39 -17.06 -16.52
N LYS A 4 1.63 -17.72 -17.67
CA LYS A 4 1.84 -19.17 -17.75
C LYS A 4 3.32 -19.45 -17.48
N GLY A 5 3.63 -20.38 -16.56
CA GLY A 5 4.98 -20.94 -16.42
C GLY A 5 5.85 -20.45 -15.26
N LEU A 6 5.32 -19.71 -14.27
CA LEU A 6 6.10 -19.45 -13.04
C LEU A 6 6.25 -20.75 -12.23
N PRO A 7 7.47 -21.10 -11.75
CA PRO A 7 7.67 -22.24 -10.89
C PRO A 7 6.96 -22.04 -9.54
N LYS A 8 6.65 -23.15 -8.85
CA LYS A 8 6.15 -23.06 -7.47
C LYS A 8 7.28 -22.68 -6.52
N HIS A 9 6.99 -21.79 -5.58
CA HIS A 9 7.89 -21.37 -4.52
C HIS A 9 7.34 -21.79 -3.15
N ASP A 10 8.23 -21.96 -2.16
CA ASP A 10 7.80 -22.29 -0.80
C ASP A 10 6.84 -21.25 -0.23
N ILE A 11 7.15 -19.97 -0.49
CA ILE A 11 6.35 -18.83 -0.04
C ILE A 11 6.06 -17.95 -1.26
N VAL A 12 4.80 -17.53 -1.40
CA VAL A 12 4.38 -16.51 -2.35
C VAL A 12 3.95 -15.27 -1.59
N LEU A 13 4.55 -14.13 -1.91
CA LEU A 13 4.26 -12.84 -1.28
C LEU A 13 3.55 -11.90 -2.25
N ALA A 14 2.40 -11.38 -1.85
CA ALA A 14 1.72 -10.27 -2.53
C ALA A 14 1.71 -9.04 -1.61
N SER A 15 2.57 -8.06 -1.91
CA SER A 15 2.64 -6.80 -1.15
C SER A 15 2.06 -5.65 -1.96
N ARG A 16 0.90 -5.14 -1.55
CA ARG A 16 0.24 -3.94 -2.15
C ARG A 16 0.17 -4.03 -3.69
N SER A 17 -0.19 -5.21 -4.22
CA SER A 17 -0.12 -5.52 -5.65
C SER A 17 -1.45 -6.03 -6.19
N VAL A 18 -1.60 -6.05 -7.52
CA VAL A 18 -2.77 -6.66 -8.19
C VAL A 18 -2.92 -8.15 -7.87
N GLY A 19 -1.85 -8.82 -7.43
CA GLY A 19 -1.91 -10.20 -6.96
C GLY A 19 -2.85 -10.39 -5.77
N LEU A 20 -3.17 -9.31 -5.04
CA LEU A 20 -4.12 -9.34 -3.92
C LEU A 20 -5.53 -9.77 -4.33
N PHE A 21 -5.89 -9.63 -5.61
CA PHE A 21 -7.23 -9.93 -6.12
C PHE A 21 -7.39 -11.37 -6.66
N ASP A 22 -6.33 -12.18 -6.69
CA ASP A 22 -6.37 -13.53 -7.25
C ASP A 22 -5.72 -14.55 -6.29
N ILE A 23 -6.42 -14.78 -5.17
CA ILE A 23 -6.02 -15.70 -4.10
C ILE A 23 -5.74 -17.11 -4.64
N LYS A 24 -6.58 -17.62 -5.54
CA LYS A 24 -6.40 -18.95 -6.15
C LYS A 24 -5.10 -19.04 -6.92
N LYS A 25 -4.75 -18.02 -7.71
CA LYS A 25 -3.48 -17.97 -8.44
C LYS A 25 -2.28 -17.88 -7.50
N LEU A 26 -2.36 -17.08 -6.43
CA LEU A 26 -1.29 -17.04 -5.42
C LEU A 26 -1.06 -18.42 -4.81
N CYS A 27 -2.13 -19.12 -4.43
CA CYS A 27 -2.05 -20.45 -3.88
C CYS A 27 -1.46 -21.46 -4.87
N LYS A 28 -1.81 -21.36 -6.17
CA LYS A 28 -1.25 -22.23 -7.22
C LYS A 28 0.27 -22.15 -7.31
N PHE A 29 0.86 -20.99 -7.02
CA PHE A 29 2.31 -20.79 -7.06
C PHE A 29 3.00 -21.08 -5.72
N ALA A 30 2.26 -21.30 -4.63
CA ALA A 30 2.82 -21.59 -3.32
C ALA A 30 2.93 -23.11 -3.08
N LYS A 31 3.99 -23.53 -2.38
CA LYS A 31 4.12 -24.89 -1.83
C LYS A 31 3.75 -24.96 -0.35
N LYS A 32 3.98 -23.88 0.41
CA LYS A 32 3.73 -23.83 1.86
C LYS A 32 2.85 -22.64 2.23
N TYR A 33 3.29 -21.40 2.01
CA TYR A 33 2.56 -20.23 2.48
C TYR A 33 2.23 -19.23 1.38
N VAL A 34 1.04 -18.66 1.45
CA VAL A 34 0.73 -17.37 0.82
C VAL A 34 0.78 -16.31 1.90
N VAL A 35 1.44 -15.21 1.60
CA VAL A 35 1.57 -14.05 2.48
C VAL A 35 1.10 -12.82 1.72
N MET A 36 0.25 -12.02 2.34
CA MET A 36 -0.29 -10.80 1.75
C MET A 36 -0.15 -9.64 2.71
N THR A 37 0.16 -8.47 2.18
CA THR A 37 0.21 -7.23 2.95
C THR A 37 -0.39 -6.07 2.15
N SER A 38 -1.20 -5.27 2.83
CA SER A 38 -1.70 -3.99 2.29
C SER A 38 -1.96 -2.99 3.41
N PHE A 39 -2.33 -1.78 3.02
CA PHE A 39 -2.72 -0.72 3.95
C PHE A 39 -3.96 -1.11 4.76
N LEU A 40 -4.00 -0.67 6.02
CA LEU A 40 -5.21 -0.80 6.82
C LEU A 40 -6.22 0.28 6.37
N PRO A 41 -7.48 -0.06 6.01
CA PRO A 41 -8.41 0.88 5.37
C PRO A 41 -8.73 2.15 6.17
N ASP A 42 -8.64 2.09 7.50
CA ASP A 42 -8.90 3.21 8.41
C ASP A 42 -7.64 4.02 8.77
N HIS A 43 -6.51 3.75 8.11
CA HIS A 43 -5.27 4.53 8.24
C HIS A 43 -4.85 5.10 6.88
N PRO A 44 -4.21 6.29 6.86
CA PRO A 44 -3.79 6.92 5.62
C PRO A 44 -2.77 6.05 4.88
N SER A 45 -3.07 5.71 3.64
CA SER A 45 -2.13 5.05 2.74
C SER A 45 -1.16 6.06 2.13
N LEU A 46 -0.09 5.56 1.51
CA LEU A 46 0.79 6.41 0.70
C LEU A 46 0.02 7.13 -0.41
N LYS A 47 -0.96 6.47 -1.02
CA LYS A 47 -1.78 7.08 -2.06
C LYS A 47 -2.54 8.28 -1.52
N ASP A 48 -3.11 8.19 -0.32
CA ASP A 48 -3.85 9.30 0.29
C ASP A 48 -2.94 10.50 0.52
N ILE A 49 -1.74 10.26 1.07
CA ILE A 49 -0.72 11.29 1.25
C ILE A 49 -0.35 11.95 -0.08
N TRP A 50 -0.18 11.16 -1.14
CA TRP A 50 0.15 11.69 -2.47
C TRP A 50 -0.99 12.49 -3.09
N GLN A 51 -2.24 12.11 -2.85
CA GLN A 51 -3.40 12.90 -3.28
C GLN A 51 -3.48 14.24 -2.53
N ASP A 52 -3.07 14.29 -1.26
CA ASP A 52 -3.04 15.53 -0.51
C ASP A 52 -2.04 16.55 -1.10
N PHE A 53 -0.93 16.10 -1.71
CA PHE A 53 -0.03 16.99 -2.44
C PHE A 53 -0.71 17.69 -3.63
N LEU A 54 -1.78 17.10 -4.16
CA LEU A 54 -2.53 17.60 -5.31
C LEU A 54 -3.82 18.34 -4.92
N LYS A 55 -4.07 18.54 -3.62
CA LYS A 55 -5.27 19.23 -3.13
C LYS A 55 -5.32 20.67 -3.66
N GLY A 56 -6.42 21.04 -4.31
CA GLY A 56 -6.59 22.36 -4.94
C GLY A 56 -5.93 22.52 -6.32
N ILE A 57 -5.31 21.43 -6.82
CA ILE A 57 -4.65 21.36 -8.14
C ILE A 57 -5.45 20.46 -9.08
N LYS A 58 -5.83 19.25 -8.62
CA LYS A 58 -6.67 18.31 -9.37
C LYS A 58 -7.94 18.02 -8.58
N ASP A 59 -9.02 17.73 -9.28
CA ASP A 59 -10.26 17.28 -8.66
C ASP A 59 -9.99 16.00 -7.87
N LYS A 60 -10.50 15.96 -6.63
CA LYS A 60 -10.41 14.75 -5.81
C LYS A 60 -11.16 13.64 -6.53
N LYS A 61 -10.45 12.58 -6.90
CA LYS A 61 -11.11 11.29 -7.11
C LYS A 61 -11.70 10.87 -5.76
N GLU A 62 -12.94 10.41 -5.76
CA GLU A 62 -13.57 9.86 -4.56
C GLU A 62 -12.61 8.87 -3.89
N ALA A 63 -12.39 9.06 -2.59
CA ALA A 63 -11.67 8.07 -1.81
C ALA A 63 -12.48 6.78 -1.88
N GLY A 64 -11.85 5.69 -2.34
CA GLY A 64 -12.48 4.38 -2.33
C GLY A 64 -12.93 4.05 -0.90
N LEU A 65 -14.06 3.35 -0.77
CA LEU A 65 -14.66 2.97 0.51
C LEU A 65 -13.60 2.49 1.51
N SER A 66 -13.41 3.23 2.60
CA SER A 66 -12.50 2.91 3.73
C SER A 66 -13.10 1.87 4.68
N ASP A 67 -14.08 1.11 4.21
CA ASP A 67 -14.83 0.21 5.03
C ASP A 67 -14.04 -1.07 5.27
N ARG A 68 -13.73 -1.33 6.55
CA ARG A 68 -12.97 -2.49 7.02
C ARG A 68 -13.57 -3.82 6.56
N ARG A 69 -14.87 -3.88 6.23
CA ARG A 69 -15.52 -5.07 5.65
C ARG A 69 -14.92 -5.47 4.31
N PHE A 70 -14.44 -4.51 3.51
CA PHE A 70 -13.81 -4.75 2.20
C PHE A 70 -12.27 -4.79 2.25
N GLY A 71 -11.69 -4.71 3.45
CA GLY A 71 -10.25 -4.85 3.68
C GLY A 71 -9.81 -6.31 3.83
N TYR A 72 -8.93 -6.56 4.80
CA TYR A 72 -8.42 -7.92 5.07
C TYR A 72 -9.52 -8.93 5.47
N ASN A 73 -10.69 -8.47 5.96
CA ASN A 73 -11.82 -9.34 6.30
C ASN A 73 -12.28 -10.20 5.11
N PHE A 74 -12.33 -9.61 3.92
CA PHE A 74 -12.71 -10.32 2.70
C PHE A 74 -11.69 -11.40 2.33
N ILE A 75 -10.39 -11.07 2.43
CA ILE A 75 -9.28 -12.00 2.17
C ILE A 75 -9.30 -13.14 3.19
N PHE A 76 -9.50 -12.81 4.46
CA PHE A 76 -9.58 -13.78 5.56
C PHE A 76 -10.69 -14.80 5.31
N ASN A 77 -11.91 -14.32 5.05
CA ASN A 77 -13.06 -15.20 4.84
C ASN A 77 -12.88 -16.09 3.59
N ILE A 78 -12.35 -15.55 2.48
CA ILE A 78 -12.07 -16.39 1.30
C ILE A 78 -11.06 -17.50 1.62
N ALA A 79 -9.94 -17.16 2.28
CA ALA A 79 -8.93 -18.16 2.61
C ALA A 79 -9.49 -19.21 3.60
N TYR A 80 -10.31 -18.78 4.55
CA TYR A 80 -11.01 -19.65 5.50
C TYR A 80 -12.00 -20.60 4.81
N ASP A 81 -12.85 -20.08 3.91
CA ASP A 81 -13.83 -20.88 3.16
C ASP A 81 -13.16 -21.90 2.23
N MET A 82 -11.93 -21.62 1.78
CA MET A 82 -11.09 -22.57 1.04
C MET A 82 -10.40 -23.64 1.93
N GLY A 83 -10.64 -23.60 3.24
CA GLY A 83 -10.19 -24.61 4.20
C GLY A 83 -8.90 -24.27 4.96
N ALA A 84 -8.31 -23.09 4.76
CA ALA A 84 -7.15 -22.68 5.55
C ALA A 84 -7.54 -22.13 6.92
N ASN A 85 -6.56 -22.02 7.82
CA ASN A 85 -6.65 -21.26 9.07
C ASN A 85 -5.78 -19.98 8.94
N PRO A 86 -6.34 -18.85 8.46
CA PRO A 86 -5.54 -17.67 8.20
C PRO A 86 -5.08 -17.00 9.49
N ASN A 87 -3.84 -16.53 9.47
CA ASN A 87 -3.26 -15.73 10.53
C ASN A 87 -3.26 -14.26 10.09
N LEU A 88 -3.55 -13.36 11.03
CA LEU A 88 -3.60 -11.92 10.78
C LEU A 88 -2.78 -11.18 11.84
N LYS A 89 -1.94 -10.25 11.39
CA LYS A 89 -1.24 -9.30 12.25
C LYS A 89 -1.37 -7.89 11.71
N ILE A 90 -1.75 -6.96 12.58
CA ILE A 90 -1.63 -5.53 12.27
C ILE A 90 -0.22 -5.07 12.66
N ILE A 91 0.44 -4.37 11.74
CA ILE A 91 1.79 -3.86 11.90
C ILE A 91 1.80 -2.35 11.75
N ASP A 92 2.44 -1.68 12.71
CA ASP A 92 2.77 -0.27 12.59
C ASP A 92 3.85 -0.11 11.53
N THR A 93 3.64 0.86 10.64
CA THR A 93 4.52 1.12 9.50
C THR A 93 4.81 2.61 9.43
N ILE A 94 6.02 2.95 9.03
CA ILE A 94 6.44 4.35 8.91
C ILE A 94 7.02 4.53 7.51
N TYR A 95 6.55 5.57 6.83
CA TYR A 95 7.19 6.10 5.64
C TYR A 95 8.01 7.30 6.05
N GLU A 96 9.32 7.21 5.90
CA GLU A 96 10.21 8.32 6.21
C GLU A 96 11.28 8.52 5.15
N ARG A 97 11.68 9.77 5.00
CA ARG A 97 12.77 10.20 4.12
C ARG A 97 13.32 11.52 4.61
N ASP A 98 14.64 11.64 4.61
CA ASP A 98 15.34 12.88 4.90
C ASP A 98 15.71 13.58 3.58
N PHE A 99 15.70 14.91 3.61
CA PHE A 99 16.04 15.79 2.49
C PHE A 99 16.96 16.90 3.00
N ALA A 100 17.94 17.30 2.20
CA ALA A 100 18.84 18.40 2.50
C ALA A 100 18.16 19.76 2.36
N SER A 101 17.19 19.90 1.43
CA SER A 101 16.45 21.15 1.20
C SER A 101 14.97 20.92 0.85
N LEU A 102 14.19 22.01 0.82
CA LEU A 102 12.80 21.96 0.38
C LEU A 102 12.70 21.61 -1.12
N GLU A 103 13.60 22.15 -1.93
CA GLU A 103 13.66 21.93 -3.38
C GLU A 103 13.90 20.45 -3.71
N GLU A 104 14.76 19.77 -2.93
CA GLU A 104 14.97 18.34 -3.06
C GLU A 104 13.67 17.57 -2.77
N ALA A 105 12.96 17.93 -1.69
CA ALA A 105 11.69 17.30 -1.35
C ALA A 105 10.61 17.55 -2.42
N PHE A 106 10.50 18.78 -2.92
CA PHE A 106 9.58 19.13 -4.00
C PHE A 106 9.88 18.35 -5.27
N SER A 107 11.16 18.23 -5.65
CA SER A 107 11.58 17.43 -6.81
C SER A 107 11.26 15.94 -6.62
N TYR A 108 11.55 15.41 -5.43
CA TYR A 108 11.33 13.99 -5.13
C TYR A 108 9.85 13.59 -5.26
N PHE A 109 8.93 14.41 -4.73
CA PHE A 109 7.50 14.09 -4.75
C PHE A 109 6.82 14.41 -6.09
N ARG A 110 7.53 14.85 -7.13
CA ARG A 110 6.95 15.16 -8.46
C ARG A 110 6.34 13.95 -9.18
N PHE A 111 6.66 12.72 -8.77
CA PHE A 111 6.08 11.52 -9.37
C PHE A 111 4.54 11.46 -9.25
N VAL A 112 3.93 12.28 -8.37
CA VAL A 112 2.46 12.38 -8.25
C VAL A 112 1.80 12.95 -9.51
N GLY A 113 2.57 13.52 -10.42
CA GLY A 113 2.17 13.87 -11.78
C GLY A 113 2.50 15.31 -12.16
N GLU A 114 2.10 15.68 -13.36
CA GLU A 114 2.31 17.04 -13.88
C GLU A 114 1.50 18.06 -13.09
N ILE A 115 2.18 19.16 -12.73
CA ILE A 115 1.65 20.33 -12.03
C ILE A 115 1.81 21.52 -12.96
N ALA A 116 0.70 22.20 -13.27
CA ALA A 116 0.74 23.39 -14.11
C ALA A 116 1.48 24.54 -13.40
N PRO A 117 2.26 25.39 -14.10
CA PRO A 117 3.09 26.42 -13.47
C PRO A 117 2.33 27.35 -12.50
N GLN A 118 1.08 27.70 -12.81
CA GLN A 118 0.22 28.54 -11.98
C GLN A 118 -0.25 27.87 -10.68
N LYS A 119 -0.07 26.56 -10.54
CA LYS A 119 -0.41 25.76 -9.35
C LYS A 119 0.82 25.32 -8.56
N GLU A 120 2.00 25.74 -8.98
CA GLU A 120 3.28 25.33 -8.40
C GLU A 120 3.39 25.65 -6.91
N GLU A 121 3.00 26.86 -6.51
CA GLU A 121 3.08 27.30 -5.12
C GLU A 121 2.10 26.53 -4.21
N ILE A 122 0.92 26.17 -4.73
CA ILE A 122 -0.04 25.32 -4.01
C ILE A 122 0.57 23.94 -3.77
N TYR A 123 1.24 23.36 -4.78
CA TYR A 123 1.92 22.08 -4.64
C TYR A 123 3.02 22.12 -3.58
N LYS A 124 3.90 23.13 -3.64
CA LYS A 124 5.00 23.30 -2.69
C LYS A 124 4.49 23.44 -1.26
N GLU A 125 3.46 24.25 -1.03
CA GLU A 125 2.87 24.40 0.30
C GLU A 125 2.20 23.11 0.80
N ASN A 126 1.51 22.39 -0.08
CA ASN A 126 0.96 21.08 0.26
C ASN A 126 2.09 20.11 0.68
N VAL A 127 3.16 19.97 -0.09
CA VAL A 127 4.30 19.08 0.26
C VAL A 127 4.98 19.54 1.54
N LYS A 128 5.24 20.84 1.68
CA LYS A 128 5.92 21.43 2.85
C LYS A 128 5.16 21.19 4.15
N SER A 129 3.82 21.18 4.12
CA SER A 129 3.01 20.79 5.29
C SER A 129 3.28 19.37 5.78
N TYR A 130 3.92 18.53 4.96
CA TYR A 130 4.32 17.17 5.33
C TYR A 130 5.75 17.03 5.84
N LEU A 131 6.52 18.11 5.83
CA LEU A 131 7.92 18.14 6.21
C LEU A 131 8.10 18.76 7.60
N THR A 132 9.01 18.19 8.37
CA THR A 132 9.47 18.76 9.64
C THR A 132 10.91 19.23 9.47
N LYS A 133 11.21 20.49 9.82
CA LYS A 133 12.59 21.01 9.79
C LYS A 133 13.45 20.28 10.82
N THR A 134 14.63 19.83 10.41
CA THR A 134 15.64 19.20 11.27
C THR A 134 16.91 20.05 11.31
N LYS A 135 17.92 19.62 12.07
CA LYS A 135 19.23 20.32 12.12
C LYS A 135 19.95 20.32 10.77
N SER A 136 19.71 19.31 9.93
CA SER A 136 20.44 19.07 8.69
C SER A 136 19.57 19.21 7.43
N GLY A 137 18.32 19.69 7.55
CA GLY A 137 17.40 19.82 6.43
C GLY A 137 15.95 19.60 6.84
N PHE A 138 15.28 18.66 6.17
CA PHE A 138 13.85 18.38 6.34
C PHE A 138 13.58 16.88 6.38
N LYS A 139 12.66 16.46 7.25
CA LYS A 139 12.23 15.07 7.37
C LYS A 139 10.77 14.93 6.99
N PHE A 140 10.50 14.06 6.02
CA PHE A 140 9.18 13.48 5.82
C PHE A 140 9.05 12.27 6.74
N LYS A 141 7.99 12.22 7.55
CA LYS A 141 7.68 11.05 8.40
C LYS A 141 6.18 10.87 8.51
N ARG A 142 5.66 9.71 8.11
CA ARG A 142 4.25 9.36 8.19
C ARG A 142 4.07 7.97 8.78
N ALA A 143 3.59 7.94 10.02
CA ALA A 143 3.15 6.72 10.65
C ALA A 143 1.79 6.30 10.06
N THR A 144 1.65 5.02 9.77
CA THR A 144 0.44 4.39 9.28
C THR A 144 0.42 2.93 9.73
N LYS A 145 -0.61 2.17 9.36
CA LYS A 145 -0.71 0.75 9.67
C LYS A 145 -0.92 -0.05 8.40
N SER A 146 -0.35 -1.25 8.40
CA SER A 146 -0.61 -2.26 7.38
C SER A 146 -1.13 -3.52 8.07
N TYR A 147 -1.83 -4.36 7.33
CA TYR A 147 -2.09 -5.73 7.76
C TYR A 147 -1.10 -6.67 7.08
N LEU A 148 -0.74 -7.73 7.78
CA LEU A 148 -0.07 -8.90 7.26
C LEU A 148 -1.00 -10.08 7.49
N ILE A 149 -1.42 -10.75 6.42
CA ILE A 149 -2.25 -11.95 6.48
C ILE A 149 -1.54 -13.08 5.76
N TRP A 150 -1.56 -14.28 6.34
CA TRP A 150 -0.93 -15.45 5.74
C TRP A 150 -1.63 -16.73 6.13
N TRP A 151 -1.49 -17.76 5.32
CA TRP A 151 -2.05 -19.07 5.58
C TRP A 151 -1.23 -20.16 4.90
N ASP A 152 -1.37 -21.38 5.42
CA ASP A 152 -0.75 -22.57 4.85
C ASP A 152 -1.62 -23.14 3.72
N VAL A 153 -1.09 -23.21 2.50
CA VAL A 153 -1.84 -23.73 1.34
C VAL A 153 -2.04 -25.24 1.40
N ARG A 154 -1.31 -25.95 2.28
CA ARG A 154 -1.44 -27.40 2.47
C ARG A 154 -2.69 -27.77 3.26
N GLU A 155 -3.29 -26.81 3.97
CA GLU A 155 -4.56 -26.98 4.69
C GLU A 155 -5.77 -26.86 3.74
N MET A 156 -5.58 -26.20 2.60
CA MET A 156 -6.66 -25.84 1.69
C MET A 156 -7.10 -27.03 0.82
N LYS A 157 -8.39 -27.08 0.55
CA LYS A 157 -8.97 -28.03 -0.41
C LYS A 157 -9.26 -27.29 -1.71
N PHE A 158 -8.47 -27.57 -2.74
CA PHE A 158 -8.76 -27.08 -4.08
C PHE A 158 -9.64 -28.13 -4.77
N GLU A 159 -10.92 -27.78 -4.99
CA GLU A 159 -11.77 -28.48 -5.96
C GLU A 159 -11.27 -28.27 -7.40
#